data_AF-A7MZC0-F1
#
_entry.id   AF-A7MZC0-F1
#
_cell.length_a   1.000
_cell.length_b   1.000
_cell.length_c   1.000
_cell.angle_alpha   90.00
_cell.angle_beta   90.00
_cell.angle_gamma   90.00
#
_symmetry.space_group_name_H-M   'P 1'
#
loop_
_entity.id
_entity.type
_entity.pdbx_description
1 polymer ?
#
loop_
_entity_poly.entity_id
_entity_poly.type
_entity_poly.pdbx_seq_one_letter_code
_entity_poly.pdbx_strand_id
1 'polypeptide(L)' 'MNTCQHGIYLKRQKRTLLQRLIGIKEIYICTKCGYIRKIT' A
#
# COMPACT_ATOMS: atom_id res chain seq x y z
N MET A 1 -12.25 11.60 13.86
CA MET A 1 -11.42 11.07 12.75
C MET A 1 -11.62 9.58 12.68
N ASN A 2 -12.34 9.08 11.66
CA ASN A 2 -12.69 7.66 11.57
C ASN A 2 -11.42 6.82 11.50
N THR A 3 -11.20 5.98 12.51
CA THR A 3 -10.17 4.93 12.53
C THR A 3 -10.45 3.98 11.39
N CYS A 4 -9.85 4.26 10.23
CA CYS A 4 -9.95 3.35 9.09
C CYS A 4 -9.27 2.04 9.51
N GLN A 5 -10.04 0.95 9.54
CA GLN A 5 -9.52 -0.40 9.76
C GLN A 5 -8.73 -0.81 8.51
N HIS A 6 -7.50 -0.30 8.39
CA HIS A 6 -6.65 -0.47 7.21
C HIS A 6 -6.49 -1.94 6.82
N GLY A 7 -6.47 -2.87 7.78
CA GLY A 7 -6.22 -4.29 7.55
C GLY A 7 -7.06 -4.89 6.41
N ILE A 8 -8.39 -4.80 6.49
CA ILE A 8 -9.30 -5.45 5.52
C ILE A 8 -9.32 -4.69 4.18
N TYR A 9 -9.07 -3.38 4.22
CA TYR A 9 -9.15 -2.52 3.03
C TYR A 9 -7.80 -2.33 2.32
N LEU A 10 -6.70 -2.82 2.89
CA LEU A 10 -5.37 -2.81 2.28
C LEU A 10 -5.33 -3.81 1.12
N LYS A 11 -5.41 -3.31 -0.11
CA LYS A 11 -5.24 -4.12 -1.31
C LYS A 11 -3.83 -4.01 -1.84
N ARG A 12 -3.23 -5.15 -2.17
CA ARG A 12 -1.93 -5.21 -2.82
C ARG A 12 -2.02 -4.57 -4.20
N GLN A 13 -1.10 -3.66 -4.49
CA GLN A 13 -0.98 -2.99 -5.77
C GLN A 13 0.24 -3.51 -6.53
N LYS A 14 0.16 -3.44 -7.86
CA LYS A 14 1.31 -3.72 -8.72
C LYS A 14 2.38 -2.66 -8.45
N ARG A 15 3.62 -3.11 -8.34
CA ARG A 15 4.77 -2.23 -8.22
C ARG A 15 5.07 -1.58 -9.56
N THR A 16 5.38 -0.30 -9.55
CA THR A 16 5.96 0.39 -10.70
C THR A 16 7.44 0.03 -10.85
N LEU A 17 8.00 0.30 -12.04
CA LEU A 17 9.42 0.06 -12.32
C LEU A 17 10.32 0.82 -11.33
N LEU A 18 9.98 2.07 -11.02
CA LEU A 18 10.71 2.86 -10.03
C LEU A 18 10.67 2.22 -8.64
N GLN A 19 9.52 1.69 -8.21
CA GLN A 19 9.38 1.03 -6.91
C GLN A 19 10.20 -0.26 -6.82
N ARG A 20 10.38 -0.97 -7.94
CA ARG A 20 11.30 -2.11 -8.02
C ARG A 20 12.76 -1.67 -7.90
N LEU A 21 13.15 -0.57 -8.56
CA LEU A 21 14.52 -0.05 -8.51
C LEU A 21 14.94 0.43 -7.12
N ILE A 22 14.02 1.05 -6.36
CA ILE A 22 14.27 1.50 -4.98
C ILE A 22 14.11 0.38 -3.92
N GLY A 23 13.96 -0.88 -4.36
CA GLY A 23 13.92 -2.04 -3.46
C GLY A 23 12.58 -2.30 -2.79
N ILE A 24 11.48 -1.65 -3.17
CA ILE A 24 10.16 -1.95 -2.59
C ILE A 24 9.68 -3.31 -3.11
N LYS A 25 9.42 -4.24 -2.19
CA LYS A 25 8.90 -5.59 -2.47
C LYS A 25 7.39 -5.62 -2.64
N GLU A 26 6.66 -4.87 -1.82
CA GLU A 26 5.20 -4.89 -1.81
C GLU A 26 4.61 -3.53 -1.47
N ILE A 27 3.47 -3.23 -2.07
CA ILE A 27 2.73 -1.99 -1.82
C ILE A 27 1.27 -2.37 -1.62
N TYR A 28 0.71 -1.84 -0.56
CA TYR A 28 -0.69 -1.99 -0.21
C TYR A 28 -1.30 -0.61 -0.10
N ILE A 29 -2.47 -0.43 -0.72
CA ILE A 29 -3.22 0.81 -0.66
C ILE A 29 -4.58 0.52 -0.06
N CYS A 30 -4.95 1.28 0.96
CA CYS A 30 -6.27 1.23 1.57
C CYS A 30 -7.29 1.82 0.60
N THR A 31 -8.27 1.03 0.18
CA THR A 31 -9.32 1.49 -0.75
C THR A 31 -10.34 2.44 -0.10
N LYS A 32 -10.31 2.64 1.22
CA LYS A 32 -11.25 3.50 1.96
C LYS A 32 -10.70 4.88 2.28
N CYS A 33 -9.41 4.98 2.63
CA CYS A 33 -8.79 6.25 3.06
C CYS A 33 -7.55 6.63 2.24
N GLY A 34 -7.10 5.78 1.31
CA GLY A 34 -5.90 6.04 0.52
C GLY A 34 -4.57 5.80 1.26
N TYR A 35 -4.59 5.30 2.49
CA TYR A 35 -3.37 4.95 3.24
C TYR A 35 -2.49 3.97 2.46
N ILE A 36 -1.19 4.27 2.35
CA ILE A 36 -0.22 3.47 1.60
C ILE A 36 0.75 2.80 2.58
N ARG A 37 0.77 1.46 2.58
CA ARG A 37 1.76 0.66 3.30
C ARG A 37 2.76 0.07 2.30
N LYS A 38 4.04 0.35 2.51
CA LYS A 38 5.14 -0.15 1.67
C LYS A 38 5.95 -1.16 2.49
N ILE A 39 6.31 -2.27 1.87
CA ILE A 39 7.23 -3.27 2.42
C ILE A 39 8.46 -3.30 1.52
N THR A 40 9.62 -3.02 2.09
CA THR A 40 10.94 -3.02 1.43
C THR A 40 11.63 -4.38 1.53
#